data_AF-A0A1G7SDL2-F1
#
_entry.id   AF-A0A1G7SDL2-F1
#
_cell.length_a   1.000
_cell.length_b   1.000
_cell.length_c   1.000
_cell.angle_alpha   90.00
_cell.angle_beta   90.00
_cell.angle_gamma   90.00
#
_symmetry.space_group_name_H-M   'P 1'
#
loop_
_entity.id
_entity.type
_entity.pdbx_description
1 polymer ?
#
loop_
_entity_poly.entity_id
_entity_poly.type
_entity_poly.pdbx_seq_one_letter_code
_entity_poly.pdbx_strand_id
1 'polypeptide(L)'
;MSSQNSAARINQTIKGLETTSRFALAVLALASGVYTYLGVRGLLDGDANFVFFAAIIYSVAVSVGIYVFWSYMMRFLPLMREMSQRLLMIAIMGLGSLMIVAMSSWLNAAALAGSAALEQHMAVTLEQYTGDLDAAHANALSAQSLLPDVQRAGERFATLAQQEQDGGALTGSAGSGSVVQLLSQMSAQMNALGNTITGSQGRVAELFETGSGHLTAMRELVSAPGEVQPRADTFAAEIVALTGVIAALQETSVAPSVARAADDLSLGFIAPVSDGQSAGLVARQDAAMANIREAVDAQSRVLSEAAQTIIAQPQVEPRRFVPLSSAEAVLRYASDFVPSWAGAISIDLLPVVLVLLLAVAHSAMRRDAEALDDAETLTAADMIRAVSLHNQMMASQARVEQPVVRDAPEVEPDVAPEREVAREAEPQPVTPVVARDDDTVTPLPAFQRKRSEGPNRS
;
A
#
# COMPACT_ATOMS: atom_id res chain seq x y z
N MET A 1 -43.28 38.68 -6.73
CA MET A 1 -43.11 39.06 -5.30
C MET A 1 -42.39 38.01 -4.45
N SER A 2 -42.89 36.77 -4.27
CA SER A 2 -42.20 35.77 -3.43
C SER A 2 -40.79 35.41 -3.97
N SER A 3 -40.69 35.09 -5.27
CA SER A 3 -39.43 34.81 -5.98
C SER A 3 -38.37 35.92 -5.86
N GLN A 4 -38.78 37.18 -6.06
CA GLN A 4 -37.89 38.35 -5.96
C GLN A 4 -37.24 38.48 -4.57
N ASN A 5 -37.97 38.14 -3.50
CA ASN A 5 -37.41 38.10 -2.15
C ASN A 5 -36.34 37.00 -2.00
N SER A 6 -36.53 35.83 -2.61
CA SER A 6 -35.56 34.74 -2.59
C SER A 6 -34.31 35.09 -3.39
N ALA A 7 -34.44 35.52 -4.63
CA ALA A 7 -33.31 35.85 -5.50
C ALA A 7 -32.43 36.98 -4.92
N ALA A 8 -33.04 38.03 -4.36
CA ALA A 8 -32.31 39.12 -3.71
C ALA A 8 -31.53 38.63 -2.47
N ARG A 9 -32.15 37.79 -1.62
CA ARG A 9 -31.49 37.18 -0.46
C ARG A 9 -30.34 36.28 -0.87
N ILE A 10 -30.53 35.40 -1.86
CA ILE A 10 -29.49 34.50 -2.36
C ILE A 10 -28.28 35.30 -2.89
N ASN A 11 -28.51 36.39 -3.64
CA ASN A 11 -27.45 37.27 -4.13
C ASN A 11 -26.67 37.94 -2.98
N GLN A 12 -27.37 38.44 -1.96
CA GLN A 12 -26.73 39.01 -0.75
C GLN A 12 -25.95 37.95 0.04
N THR A 13 -26.52 36.76 0.23
CA THR A 13 -25.86 35.60 0.86
C THR A 13 -24.60 35.20 0.09
N ILE A 14 -24.63 35.19 -1.24
CA ILE A 14 -23.49 34.78 -2.09
C ILE A 14 -22.35 35.81 -2.07
N LYS A 15 -22.63 37.13 -1.96
CA LYS A 15 -21.57 38.14 -1.73
C LYS A 15 -20.88 37.96 -0.37
N GLY A 16 -21.65 37.58 0.66
CA GLY A 16 -21.10 37.13 1.94
C GLY A 16 -20.25 35.86 1.77
N LEU A 17 -20.82 34.86 1.10
CA LEU A 17 -20.19 33.57 0.85
C LEU A 17 -18.87 33.71 0.08
N GLU A 18 -18.79 34.57 -0.94
CA GLU A 18 -17.56 34.81 -1.70
C GLU A 18 -16.44 35.35 -0.79
N THR A 19 -16.77 36.28 0.11
CA THR A 19 -15.81 36.80 1.09
C THR A 19 -15.35 35.69 2.04
N THR A 20 -16.29 34.94 2.61
CA THR A 20 -16.00 33.81 3.51
C THR A 20 -15.20 32.69 2.82
N SER A 21 -15.50 32.35 1.56
CA SER A 21 -14.79 31.33 0.78
C SER A 21 -13.36 31.73 0.44
N ARG A 22 -13.10 33.03 0.18
CA ARG A 22 -11.72 33.52 -0.01
C ARG A 22 -10.90 33.40 1.28
N PHE A 23 -11.47 33.77 2.44
CA PHE A 23 -10.81 33.58 3.73
C PHE A 23 -10.63 32.10 4.09
N ALA A 24 -11.64 31.26 3.87
CA ALA A 24 -11.55 29.81 4.10
C ALA A 24 -10.47 29.17 3.22
N LEU A 25 -10.38 29.55 1.94
CA LEU A 25 -9.31 29.07 1.06
C LEU A 25 -7.94 29.56 1.51
N ALA A 26 -7.80 30.83 1.93
CA ALA A 26 -6.53 31.34 2.45
C ALA A 26 -6.06 30.55 3.69
N VAL A 27 -6.99 30.19 4.59
CA VAL A 27 -6.69 29.34 5.76
C VAL A 27 -6.33 27.91 5.36
N LEU A 28 -7.04 27.29 4.42
CA LEU A 28 -6.73 25.93 3.94
C LEU A 28 -5.38 25.87 3.21
N ALA A 29 -5.09 26.84 2.34
CA ALA A 29 -3.82 26.93 1.63
C ALA A 29 -2.64 27.20 2.59
N LEU A 30 -2.85 28.04 3.62
CA LEU A 30 -1.85 28.26 4.69
C LEU A 30 -1.65 27.00 5.54
N ALA A 31 -2.71 26.25 5.85
CA ALA A 31 -2.61 24.99 6.59
C ALA A 31 -1.80 23.95 5.80
N SER A 32 -2.10 23.73 4.52
CA SER A 32 -1.26 22.90 3.64
C SER A 32 0.17 23.43 3.60
N GLY A 33 0.37 24.75 3.51
CA GLY A 33 1.69 25.37 3.54
C GLY A 33 2.50 25.01 4.78
N VAL A 34 1.89 25.08 5.97
CA VAL A 34 2.56 24.76 7.24
C VAL A 34 2.93 23.27 7.31
N TYR A 35 2.03 22.37 6.92
CA TYR A 35 2.35 20.94 6.87
C TYR A 35 3.40 20.60 5.79
N THR A 36 3.33 21.25 4.63
CA THR A 36 4.34 21.12 3.57
C THR A 36 5.72 21.62 4.04
N TYR A 37 5.78 22.73 4.79
CA TYR A 37 7.04 23.21 5.39
C TYR A 37 7.64 22.18 6.34
N LEU A 38 6.83 21.58 7.21
CA LEU A 38 7.28 20.55 8.15
C LEU A 38 7.76 19.28 7.43
N GLY A 39 7.03 18.82 6.41
CA GLY A 39 7.40 17.65 5.61
C GLY A 39 8.69 17.85 4.81
N VAL A 40 8.84 18.99 4.13
CA VAL A 40 10.06 19.33 3.38
C VAL A 40 11.26 19.54 4.29
N ARG A 41 11.06 20.13 5.48
CA ARG A 41 12.14 20.29 6.46
C ARG A 41 12.72 18.96 6.96
N GLY A 42 11.93 17.87 6.94
CA GLY A 42 12.38 16.51 7.23
C GLY A 42 13.01 15.76 6.04
N LEU A 43 13.22 16.42 4.90
CA LEU A 43 13.74 15.85 3.64
C LEU A 43 14.96 16.60 3.09
N LEU A 44 15.37 17.71 3.71
CA LEU A 44 16.46 18.56 3.24
C LEU A 44 17.67 18.47 4.17
N ASP A 45 18.76 17.90 3.66
CA ASP A 45 20.07 17.97 4.31
C ASP A 45 20.73 19.34 4.11
N GLY A 46 21.42 19.84 5.14
CA GLY A 46 22.24 21.04 5.04
C GLY A 46 22.34 21.82 6.35
N ASP A 47 22.91 23.03 6.28
CA ASP A 47 22.87 23.98 7.39
C ASP A 47 21.42 24.39 7.71
N ALA A 48 21.15 24.64 9.00
CA ALA A 48 19.84 25.00 9.50
C ALA A 48 19.24 26.23 8.79
N ASN A 49 20.07 27.20 8.38
CA ASN A 49 19.61 28.36 7.61
C ASN A 49 19.15 27.95 6.20
N PHE A 50 19.93 27.11 5.51
CA PHE A 50 19.58 26.62 4.16
C PHE A 50 18.28 25.83 4.18
N VAL A 51 18.16 24.86 5.08
CA VAL A 51 16.96 24.03 5.26
C VAL A 51 15.74 24.88 5.58
N PHE A 52 15.87 25.85 6.50
CA PHE A 52 14.81 26.79 6.88
C PHE A 52 14.31 27.62 5.69
N PHE A 53 15.21 28.27 4.94
CA PHE A 53 14.81 29.11 3.81
C PHE A 53 14.27 28.29 2.62
N ALA A 54 14.89 27.14 2.30
CA ALA A 54 14.42 26.27 1.22
C ALA A 54 13.02 25.69 1.50
N ALA A 55 12.76 25.20 2.72
CA ALA A 55 11.44 24.72 3.12
C ALA A 55 10.39 25.84 3.11
N ILE A 56 10.74 27.08 3.51
CA ILE A 56 9.83 28.24 3.40
C ILE A 56 9.51 28.57 1.94
N ILE A 57 10.52 28.64 1.06
CA ILE A 57 10.32 28.97 -0.36
C ILE A 57 9.41 27.94 -1.03
N TYR A 58 9.63 26.65 -0.77
CA TYR A 58 8.77 25.56 -1.28
C TYR A 58 7.35 25.65 -0.72
N SER A 59 7.21 25.78 0.61
CA SER A 59 5.91 25.93 1.29
C SER A 59 5.09 27.10 0.75
N VAL A 60 5.71 28.28 0.56
CA VAL A 60 5.04 29.46 0.01
C VAL A 60 4.65 29.24 -1.44
N ALA A 61 5.51 28.63 -2.27
CA ALA A 61 5.19 28.33 -3.67
C ALA A 61 3.98 27.37 -3.79
N VAL A 62 3.95 26.30 -2.99
CA VAL A 62 2.83 25.35 -2.91
C VAL A 62 1.55 26.05 -2.43
N SER A 63 1.64 26.83 -1.34
CA SER A 63 0.50 27.57 -0.77
C SER A 63 -0.13 28.52 -1.80
N VAL A 64 0.69 29.28 -2.52
CA VAL A 64 0.24 30.19 -3.58
C VAL A 64 -0.34 29.42 -4.76
N GLY A 65 0.28 28.29 -5.16
CA GLY A 65 -0.24 27.42 -6.22
C GLY A 65 -1.64 26.88 -5.91
N ILE A 66 -1.83 26.29 -4.71
CA ILE A 66 -3.10 25.78 -4.20
C ILE A 66 -4.14 26.91 -4.13
N TYR A 67 -3.79 28.06 -3.55
CA TYR A 67 -4.70 29.22 -3.44
C TYR A 67 -5.12 29.76 -4.81
N VAL A 68 -4.19 29.92 -5.75
CA VAL A 68 -4.48 30.44 -7.10
C VAL A 68 -5.32 29.46 -7.90
N PHE A 69 -4.99 28.16 -7.88
CA PHE A 69 -5.75 27.11 -8.56
C PHE A 69 -7.21 27.06 -8.08
N TRP A 70 -7.44 26.94 -6.77
CA TRP A 70 -8.79 26.87 -6.22
C TRP A 70 -9.56 28.18 -6.35
N SER A 71 -8.88 29.34 -6.31
CA SER A 71 -9.50 30.63 -6.63
C SER A 71 -10.03 30.67 -8.08
N TYR A 72 -9.27 30.14 -9.04
CA TYR A 72 -9.72 30.03 -10.43
C TYR A 72 -10.84 29.00 -10.59
N MET A 73 -10.79 27.85 -9.91
CA MET A 73 -11.88 26.85 -9.97
C MET A 73 -13.19 27.42 -9.40
N MET A 74 -13.15 28.07 -8.23
CA MET A 74 -14.33 28.71 -7.63
C MET A 74 -14.88 29.87 -8.48
N ARG A 75 -14.03 30.56 -9.26
CA ARG A 75 -14.46 31.66 -10.14
C ARG A 75 -14.99 31.20 -11.49
N PHE A 76 -14.33 30.25 -12.16
CA PHE A 76 -14.65 29.89 -13.54
C PHE A 76 -15.64 28.73 -13.67
N LEU A 77 -15.56 27.69 -12.83
CA LEU A 77 -16.44 26.52 -12.98
C LEU A 77 -17.93 26.87 -12.79
N PRO A 78 -18.34 27.76 -11.86
CA PRO A 78 -19.73 28.20 -11.76
C PRO A 78 -20.24 29.05 -12.93
N LEU A 79 -19.35 29.64 -13.76
CA LEU A 79 -19.72 30.52 -14.88
C LEU A 79 -19.97 29.79 -16.20
N MET A 80 -19.46 28.55 -16.35
CA MET A 80 -19.63 27.79 -17.59
C MET A 80 -21.11 27.47 -17.87
N ARG A 81 -21.57 27.80 -19.08
CA ARG A 81 -22.95 27.59 -19.53
C ARG A 81 -23.11 26.26 -20.27
N GLU A 82 -22.17 25.93 -21.16
CA GLU A 82 -22.24 24.71 -21.96
C GLU A 82 -21.80 23.47 -21.16
N MET A 83 -22.45 22.33 -21.40
CA MET A 83 -22.10 21.06 -20.76
C MET A 83 -20.68 20.58 -21.13
N SER A 84 -20.26 20.83 -22.38
CA SER A 84 -18.90 20.60 -22.89
C SER A 84 -17.84 21.35 -22.07
N GLN A 85 -18.02 22.67 -21.92
CA GLN A 85 -17.14 23.55 -21.14
C GLN A 85 -17.13 23.15 -19.66
N ARG A 86 -18.29 22.81 -19.09
CA ARG A 86 -18.39 22.35 -17.70
C ARG A 86 -17.68 21.02 -17.48
N LEU A 87 -17.79 20.06 -18.40
CA LEU A 87 -17.09 18.78 -18.33
C LEU A 87 -15.57 18.99 -18.44
N LEU A 88 -15.12 19.86 -19.35
CA LEU A 88 -13.72 20.24 -19.48
C LEU A 88 -13.18 20.89 -18.19
N MET A 89 -13.93 21.79 -17.56
CA MET A 89 -13.55 22.38 -16.26
C MET A 89 -13.49 21.34 -15.13
N ILE A 90 -14.36 20.32 -15.14
CA ILE A 90 -14.28 19.20 -14.18
C ILE A 90 -13.04 18.33 -14.44
N ALA A 91 -12.67 18.09 -15.70
CA ALA A 91 -11.44 17.38 -16.06
C ALA A 91 -10.18 18.16 -15.63
N ILE A 92 -10.15 19.48 -15.85
CA ILE A 92 -9.08 20.38 -15.37
C ILE A 92 -9.03 20.37 -13.84
N MET A 93 -10.18 20.41 -13.16
CA MET A 93 -10.25 20.33 -11.70
C MET A 93 -9.69 19.00 -11.18
N GLY A 94 -10.01 17.88 -11.83
CA GLY A 94 -9.47 16.56 -11.49
C GLY A 94 -7.96 16.45 -11.72
N LEU A 95 -7.47 16.92 -12.87
CA LEU A 95 -6.02 16.94 -13.17
C LEU A 95 -5.25 17.80 -12.16
N GLY A 96 -5.73 19.00 -11.85
CA GLY A 96 -5.12 19.86 -10.85
C GLY A 96 -5.18 19.28 -9.44
N SER A 97 -6.28 18.59 -9.09
CA SER A 97 -6.38 17.85 -7.81
C SER A 97 -5.31 16.76 -7.70
N LEU A 98 -5.09 15.98 -8.77
CA LEU A 98 -4.02 14.98 -8.82
C LEU A 98 -2.62 15.60 -8.72
N MET A 99 -2.39 16.74 -9.39
CA MET A 99 -1.12 17.47 -9.29
C MET A 99 -0.85 18.01 -7.89
N ILE A 100 -1.88 18.52 -7.19
CA ILE A 100 -1.75 18.96 -5.79
C ILE A 100 -1.44 17.75 -4.90
N VAL A 101 -2.20 16.66 -5.00
CA VAL A 101 -1.97 15.44 -4.19
C VAL A 101 -0.56 14.88 -4.37
N ALA A 102 -0.06 14.85 -5.61
CA ALA A 102 1.32 14.42 -5.91
C ALA A 102 2.39 15.38 -5.39
N MET A 103 2.08 16.67 -5.24
CA MET A 103 3.01 17.70 -4.79
C MET A 103 3.04 17.84 -3.26
N SER A 104 1.88 17.95 -2.60
CA SER A 104 1.76 18.31 -1.18
C SER A 104 1.25 17.20 -0.27
N SER A 105 0.30 16.35 -0.70
CA SER A 105 -0.38 15.46 0.25
C SER A 105 0.54 14.43 0.92
N TRP A 106 1.60 13.96 0.26
CA TRP A 106 2.57 13.05 0.89
C TRP A 106 3.48 13.76 1.90
N LEU A 107 3.85 15.02 1.65
CA LEU A 107 4.59 15.88 2.58
C LEU A 107 3.71 16.25 3.79
N ASN A 108 2.42 16.53 3.54
CA ASN A 108 1.44 16.80 4.58
C ASN A 108 1.20 15.55 5.44
N ALA A 109 1.18 14.34 4.85
CA ALA A 109 1.12 13.08 5.59
C ALA A 109 2.41 12.81 6.38
N ALA A 110 3.59 13.12 5.83
CA ALA A 110 4.87 13.06 6.53
C ALA A 110 4.90 13.99 7.76
N ALA A 111 4.35 15.20 7.65
CA ALA A 111 4.24 16.13 8.77
C ALA A 111 3.21 15.72 9.85
N LEU A 112 2.20 14.91 9.49
CA LEU A 112 1.17 14.43 10.40
C LEU A 112 1.53 13.09 11.08
N ALA A 113 2.30 12.21 10.41
CA ALA A 113 2.53 10.84 10.84
C ALA A 113 3.99 10.38 10.75
N GLY A 114 4.92 11.21 10.24
CA GLY A 114 6.31 10.86 9.98
C GLY A 114 7.02 10.22 11.17
N SER A 115 6.87 10.81 12.36
CA SER A 115 7.49 10.29 13.56
C SER A 115 6.97 8.90 13.93
N ALA A 116 5.64 8.71 13.94
CA ALA A 116 5.02 7.43 14.27
C ALA A 116 5.31 6.34 13.22
N ALA A 117 5.44 6.72 11.94
CA ALA A 117 5.82 5.79 10.89
C ALA A 117 7.29 5.34 11.00
N LEU A 118 8.19 6.23 11.44
CA LEU A 118 9.58 5.87 11.70
C LEU A 118 9.72 5.04 12.99
N GLU A 119 8.91 5.30 14.02
CA GLU A 119 8.81 4.44 15.21
C GLU A 119 8.27 3.04 14.87
N GLN A 120 7.24 2.95 14.03
CA GLN A 120 6.73 1.69 13.46
C GLN A 120 7.80 0.97 12.64
N HIS A 121 8.63 1.70 11.87
CA HIS A 121 9.75 1.11 11.14
C HIS A 121 10.78 0.48 12.09
N MET A 122 11.23 1.21 13.11
CA MET A 122 12.16 0.69 14.11
C MET A 122 11.57 -0.51 14.86
N ALA A 123 10.29 -0.46 15.27
CA ALA A 123 9.64 -1.56 15.97
C ALA A 123 9.60 -2.86 15.14
N VAL A 124 9.19 -2.77 13.87
CA VAL A 124 9.17 -3.92 12.94
C VAL A 124 10.58 -4.43 12.62
N THR A 125 11.58 -3.55 12.57
CA THR A 125 12.98 -3.95 12.41
C THR A 125 13.55 -4.62 13.65
N LEU A 126 13.21 -4.16 14.86
CA LEU A 126 13.60 -4.79 16.13
C LEU A 126 13.03 -6.21 16.26
N GLU A 127 11.77 -6.42 15.90
CA GLU A 127 11.15 -7.76 15.88
C GLU A 127 11.93 -8.71 14.95
N GLN A 128 12.28 -8.24 13.76
CA GLN A 128 13.06 -9.01 12.78
C GLN A 128 14.46 -9.38 13.30
N TYR A 129 15.20 -8.42 13.85
CA TYR A 129 16.53 -8.69 14.41
C TYR A 129 16.51 -9.52 15.70
N THR A 130 15.39 -9.54 16.44
CA THR A 130 15.19 -10.47 17.56
C THR A 130 15.13 -11.91 17.05
N GLY A 131 14.27 -12.17 16.05
CA GLY A 131 14.15 -13.50 15.44
C GLY A 131 15.44 -13.97 14.74
N ASP A 132 16.22 -13.04 14.17
CA ASP A 132 17.53 -13.34 13.59
C ASP A 132 18.56 -13.78 14.65
N LEU A 133 18.61 -13.12 15.81
CA LEU A 133 19.49 -13.51 16.91
C LEU A 133 19.08 -14.88 17.49
N ASP A 134 17.78 -15.09 17.72
CA ASP A 134 17.24 -16.34 18.23
C ASP A 134 17.52 -17.52 17.28
N ALA A 135 17.35 -17.32 15.97
CA ALA A 135 17.66 -18.33 14.95
C ALA A 135 19.15 -18.66 14.88
N ALA A 136 20.03 -17.65 14.94
CA ALA A 136 21.48 -17.87 15.00
C ALA A 136 21.87 -18.63 16.27
N HIS A 137 21.29 -18.28 17.43
CA HIS A 137 21.53 -18.96 18.69
C HIS A 137 21.05 -20.42 18.67
N ALA A 138 19.86 -20.71 18.11
CA ALA A 138 19.35 -22.06 17.95
C ALA A 138 20.25 -22.95 17.07
N ASN A 139 20.81 -22.40 15.99
CA ASN A 139 21.77 -23.10 15.14
C ASN A 139 23.09 -23.39 15.90
N ALA A 140 23.59 -22.43 16.69
CA ALA A 140 24.79 -22.62 17.51
C ALA A 140 24.57 -23.63 18.65
N LEU A 141 23.41 -23.64 19.30
CA LEU A 141 23.01 -24.66 20.28
C LEU A 141 22.87 -26.04 19.63
N SER A 142 22.39 -26.12 18.38
CA SER A 142 22.32 -27.38 17.64
C SER A 142 23.69 -28.05 17.51
N ALA A 143 24.76 -27.29 17.25
CA ALA A 143 26.14 -27.80 17.22
C ALA A 143 26.63 -28.34 18.58
N GLN A 144 26.07 -27.85 19.71
CA GLN A 144 26.42 -28.33 21.05
C GLN A 144 25.77 -29.66 21.41
N SER A 145 24.66 -30.03 20.73
CA SER A 145 23.97 -31.32 20.94
C SER A 145 24.83 -32.54 20.61
N LEU A 146 25.93 -32.34 19.87
CA LEU A 146 26.91 -33.38 19.52
C LEU A 146 27.82 -33.78 20.70
N LEU A 147 27.93 -32.94 21.75
CA LEU A 147 28.86 -33.15 22.87
C LEU A 147 28.66 -34.49 23.60
N PRO A 148 27.44 -34.91 23.99
CA PRO A 148 27.24 -36.15 24.73
C PRO A 148 27.58 -37.41 23.92
N ASP A 149 27.47 -37.36 22.60
CA ASP A 149 27.79 -38.48 21.71
C ASP A 149 29.30 -38.57 21.46
N VAL A 150 29.99 -37.43 21.32
CA VAL A 150 31.46 -37.35 21.28
C VAL A 150 32.06 -37.85 22.61
N GLN A 151 31.52 -37.44 23.76
CA GLN A 151 31.94 -37.91 25.08
C GLN A 151 31.75 -39.43 25.22
N ARG A 152 30.56 -39.95 24.90
CA ARG A 152 30.25 -41.40 24.98
C ARG A 152 31.14 -42.24 24.05
N ALA A 153 31.52 -41.70 22.88
CA ALA A 153 32.50 -42.34 22.00
C ALA A 153 33.91 -42.37 22.64
N GLY A 154 34.37 -41.24 23.18
CA GLY A 154 35.66 -41.14 23.88
C GLY A 154 35.78 -42.08 25.09
N GLU A 155 34.74 -42.16 25.92
CA GLU A 155 34.63 -43.07 27.06
C GLU A 155 34.64 -44.55 26.62
N ARG A 156 33.92 -44.88 25.54
CA ARG A 156 33.89 -46.24 24.98
C ARG A 156 35.27 -46.67 24.49
N PHE A 157 36.00 -45.80 23.78
CA PHE A 157 37.37 -46.10 23.35
C PHE A 157 38.34 -46.27 24.53
N ALA A 158 38.27 -45.40 25.55
CA ALA A 158 39.07 -45.55 26.77
C ALA A 158 38.77 -46.86 27.51
N THR A 159 37.49 -47.23 27.64
CA THR A 159 37.06 -48.46 28.29
C THR A 159 37.57 -49.70 27.56
N LEU A 160 37.50 -49.72 26.23
CA LEU A 160 38.04 -50.80 25.41
C LEU A 160 39.57 -50.88 25.48
N ALA A 161 40.27 -49.74 25.51
CA ALA A 161 41.72 -49.71 25.69
C ALA A 161 42.14 -50.35 27.03
N GLN A 162 41.45 -50.00 28.12
CA GLN A 162 41.72 -50.54 29.45
C GLN A 162 41.40 -52.05 29.54
N GLN A 163 40.27 -52.50 28.99
CA GLN A 163 39.89 -53.92 28.97
C GLN A 163 40.85 -54.80 28.15
N GLU A 164 41.38 -54.27 27.05
CA GLU A 164 42.43 -54.93 26.28
C GLU A 164 43.77 -54.94 27.04
N GLN A 165 44.14 -53.81 27.66
CA GLN A 165 45.38 -53.71 28.43
C GLN A 165 45.43 -54.66 29.63
N ASP A 166 44.34 -54.74 30.41
CA ASP A 166 44.29 -55.51 31.66
C ASP A 166 44.02 -57.01 31.44
N GLY A 167 43.24 -57.36 30.41
CA GLY A 167 42.71 -58.73 30.23
C GLY A 167 42.81 -59.29 28.82
N GLY A 168 43.20 -58.50 27.82
CA GLY A 168 43.21 -58.94 26.41
C GLY A 168 41.80 -59.23 25.89
N ALA A 169 40.81 -58.40 26.23
CA ALA A 169 39.40 -58.63 25.87
C ALA A 169 39.12 -58.79 24.36
N LEU A 170 40.02 -58.31 23.49
CA LEU A 170 39.91 -58.35 22.04
C LEU A 170 40.92 -59.33 21.40
N THR A 171 42.16 -59.40 21.90
CA THR A 171 43.21 -60.26 21.31
C THR A 171 43.53 -61.53 22.11
N GLY A 172 42.94 -61.72 23.29
CA GLY A 172 43.21 -62.85 24.18
C GLY A 172 44.56 -62.80 24.90
N SER A 173 45.20 -61.62 24.97
CA SER A 173 46.43 -61.38 25.75
C SER A 173 46.49 -59.96 26.27
N ALA A 174 46.68 -59.80 27.59
CA ALA A 174 46.85 -58.51 28.23
C ALA A 174 48.19 -57.84 27.84
N GLY A 175 48.20 -56.50 27.75
CA GLY A 175 49.39 -55.69 27.47
C GLY A 175 49.12 -54.44 26.62
N SER A 176 50.03 -53.47 26.66
CA SER A 176 49.92 -52.17 25.95
C SER A 176 50.32 -52.24 24.47
N GLY A 177 49.80 -53.23 23.73
CA GLY A 177 50.10 -53.46 22.31
C GLY A 177 49.44 -52.45 21.35
N SER A 178 49.60 -52.69 20.04
CA SER A 178 49.06 -51.86 18.95
C SER A 178 47.59 -51.43 19.14
N VAL A 179 46.74 -52.38 19.54
CA VAL A 179 45.30 -52.17 19.75
C VAL A 179 45.01 -51.15 20.87
N VAL A 180 45.74 -51.24 22.00
CA VAL A 180 45.57 -50.32 23.14
C VAL A 180 46.02 -48.91 22.75
N GLN A 181 47.12 -48.78 22.01
CA GLN A 181 47.64 -47.48 21.55
C GLN A 181 46.64 -46.78 20.63
N LEU A 182 46.06 -47.52 19.68
CA LEU A 182 45.07 -47.01 18.73
C LEU A 182 43.77 -46.55 19.42
N LEU A 183 43.23 -47.37 20.33
CA LEU A 183 42.03 -47.02 21.11
C LEU A 183 42.28 -45.81 22.04
N SER A 184 43.48 -45.71 22.62
CA SER A 184 43.89 -44.56 23.42
C SER A 184 43.99 -43.27 22.58
N GLN A 185 44.53 -43.35 21.36
CA GLN A 185 44.59 -42.23 20.43
C GLN A 185 43.17 -41.76 20.03
N MET A 186 42.26 -42.68 19.71
CA MET A 186 40.87 -42.35 19.37
C MET A 186 40.14 -41.69 20.54
N SER A 187 40.32 -42.18 21.77
CA SER A 187 39.79 -41.53 22.96
C SER A 187 40.34 -40.11 23.13
N ALA A 188 41.66 -39.91 22.98
CA ALA A 188 42.28 -38.59 23.06
C ALA A 188 41.76 -37.61 21.99
N GLN A 189 41.51 -38.07 20.77
CA GLN A 189 40.90 -37.27 19.70
C GLN A 189 39.46 -36.87 20.03
N MET A 190 38.62 -37.79 20.52
CA MET A 190 37.26 -37.48 20.95
C MET A 190 37.24 -36.51 22.14
N ASN A 191 38.15 -36.68 23.11
CA ASN A 191 38.28 -35.77 24.25
C ASN A 191 38.72 -34.36 23.82
N ALA A 192 39.65 -34.24 22.87
CA ALA A 192 40.04 -32.94 22.28
C ALA A 192 38.86 -32.26 21.55
N LEU A 193 38.04 -33.03 20.83
CA LEU A 193 36.85 -32.52 20.16
C LEU A 193 35.78 -32.08 21.17
N GLY A 194 35.53 -32.87 22.22
CA GLY A 194 34.63 -32.52 23.32
C GLY A 194 35.04 -31.24 24.05
N ASN A 195 36.35 -31.06 24.30
CA ASN A 195 36.89 -29.81 24.85
C ASN A 195 36.68 -28.62 23.91
N THR A 196 36.80 -28.82 22.60
CA THR A 196 36.54 -27.78 21.58
C THR A 196 35.07 -27.37 21.55
N ILE A 197 34.14 -28.33 21.59
CA ILE A 197 32.70 -28.05 21.68
C ILE A 197 32.39 -27.31 23.00
N THR A 198 32.92 -27.78 24.13
CA THR A 198 32.73 -27.15 25.45
C THR A 198 33.24 -25.70 25.48
N GLY A 199 34.41 -25.43 24.88
CA GLY A 199 34.95 -24.07 24.75
C GLY A 199 34.10 -23.14 23.89
N SER A 200 33.42 -23.67 22.87
CA SER A 200 32.45 -22.91 22.05
C SER A 200 31.22 -22.49 22.86
N GLN A 201 30.72 -23.34 23.79
CA GLN A 201 29.51 -23.04 24.59
C GLN A 201 29.61 -21.70 25.32
N GLY A 202 30.74 -21.43 25.98
CA GLY A 202 30.96 -20.17 26.71
C GLY A 202 30.94 -18.95 25.80
N ARG A 203 31.56 -19.05 24.62
CA ARG A 203 31.59 -17.96 23.63
C ARG A 203 30.22 -17.73 22.96
N VAL A 204 29.44 -18.78 22.73
CA VAL A 204 28.06 -18.66 22.23
C VAL A 204 27.17 -17.95 23.26
N ALA A 205 27.34 -18.24 24.54
CA ALA A 205 26.62 -17.56 25.63
C ALA A 205 27.02 -16.07 25.75
N GLU A 206 28.32 -15.76 25.72
CA GLU A 206 28.84 -14.39 25.75
C GLU A 206 28.32 -13.53 24.56
N LEU A 207 28.32 -14.11 23.35
CA LEU A 207 27.79 -13.45 22.16
C LEU A 207 26.27 -13.26 22.24
N PHE A 208 25.51 -14.23 22.74
CA PHE A 208 24.05 -14.10 22.87
C PHE A 208 23.64 -13.07 23.93
N GLU A 209 24.34 -12.99 25.06
CA GLU A 209 24.14 -11.93 26.06
C GLU A 209 24.45 -10.54 25.47
N THR A 210 25.56 -10.43 24.72
CA THR A 210 25.93 -9.17 24.02
C THR A 210 24.84 -8.75 23.02
N GLY A 211 24.33 -9.69 22.21
CA GLY A 211 23.23 -9.44 21.28
C GLY A 211 21.92 -9.06 21.99
N SER A 212 21.62 -9.68 23.13
CA SER A 212 20.46 -9.37 23.97
C SER A 212 20.56 -7.97 24.60
N GLY A 213 21.79 -7.52 24.91
CA GLY A 213 22.09 -6.14 25.28
C GLY A 213 21.73 -5.14 24.17
N HIS A 214 22.22 -5.36 22.95
CA HIS A 214 21.88 -4.52 21.79
C HIS A 214 20.37 -4.49 21.51
N LEU A 215 19.69 -5.64 21.52
CA LEU A 215 18.22 -5.71 21.39
C LEU A 215 17.47 -4.94 22.48
N THR A 216 18.08 -4.79 23.67
CA THR A 216 17.49 -4.03 24.78
C THR A 216 17.70 -2.52 24.60
N ALA A 217 18.90 -2.08 24.23
CA ALA A 217 19.16 -0.69 23.84
C ALA A 217 18.27 -0.24 22.66
N MET A 218 18.11 -1.10 21.65
CA MET A 218 17.18 -0.89 20.54
C MET A 218 15.72 -0.73 21.00
N ARG A 219 15.27 -1.52 21.98
CA ARG A 219 13.91 -1.43 22.56
C ARG A 219 13.69 -0.14 23.35
N GLU A 220 14.71 0.34 24.05
CA GLU A 220 14.70 1.65 24.70
C GLU A 220 14.63 2.78 23.66
N LEU A 221 15.44 2.73 22.59
CA LEU A 221 15.40 3.73 21.50
C LEU A 221 14.04 3.79 20.77
N VAL A 222 13.38 2.65 20.57
CA VAL A 222 12.01 2.58 20.02
C VAL A 222 11.01 3.27 20.96
N SER A 223 11.10 3.05 22.27
CA SER A 223 10.09 3.49 23.25
C SER A 223 10.38 4.83 23.95
N ALA A 224 11.58 5.39 23.79
CA ALA A 224 11.99 6.64 24.41
C ALA A 224 11.19 7.86 23.88
N PRO A 225 10.76 8.79 24.75
CA PRO A 225 10.12 10.03 24.32
C PRO A 225 11.14 11.01 23.69
N GLY A 226 10.70 11.79 22.71
CA GLY A 226 11.50 12.84 22.07
C GLY A 226 11.50 12.75 20.55
N GLU A 227 12.35 13.54 19.89
CA GLU A 227 12.50 13.52 18.43
C GLU A 227 12.99 12.15 17.95
N VAL A 228 12.29 11.55 16.99
CA VAL A 228 12.58 10.19 16.53
C VAL A 228 13.86 10.09 15.69
N GLN A 229 14.23 11.12 14.92
CA GLN A 229 15.32 10.98 13.94
C GLN A 229 16.67 10.67 14.62
N PRO A 230 17.13 11.39 15.65
CA PRO A 230 18.38 11.04 16.37
C PRO A 230 18.32 9.68 17.08
N ARG A 231 17.11 9.24 17.50
CA ARG A 231 16.88 7.89 18.04
C ARG A 231 17.08 6.84 16.95
N ALA A 232 16.53 7.06 15.75
CA ALA A 232 16.66 6.18 14.60
C ALA A 232 18.11 6.09 14.08
N ASP A 233 18.84 7.21 14.09
CA ASP A 233 20.26 7.26 13.71
C ASP A 233 21.13 6.44 14.71
N THR A 234 20.79 6.48 16.00
CA THR A 234 21.44 5.68 17.05
C THR A 234 21.04 4.20 16.94
N PHE A 235 19.76 3.91 16.67
CA PHE A 235 19.22 2.57 16.46
C PHE A 235 19.87 1.87 15.25
N ALA A 236 20.23 2.63 14.21
CA ALA A 236 21.01 2.14 13.08
C ALA A 236 22.42 1.65 13.49
N ALA A 237 23.06 2.31 14.47
CA ALA A 237 24.37 1.89 14.98
C ALA A 237 24.28 0.59 15.80
N GLU A 238 23.26 0.46 16.65
CA GLU A 238 22.97 -0.78 17.39
C GLU A 238 22.72 -1.97 16.45
N ILE A 239 22.01 -1.75 15.33
CA ILE A 239 21.81 -2.78 14.30
C ILE A 239 23.13 -3.23 13.68
N VAL A 240 24.06 -2.32 13.38
CA VAL A 240 25.37 -2.68 12.82
C VAL A 240 26.16 -3.53 13.81
N ALA A 241 26.14 -3.17 15.11
CA ALA A 241 26.77 -3.97 16.16
C ALA A 241 26.13 -5.36 16.31
N LEU A 242 24.81 -5.44 16.40
CA LEU A 242 24.05 -6.69 16.49
C LEU A 242 24.25 -7.59 15.26
N THR A 243 24.32 -7.03 14.06
CA THR A 243 24.64 -7.78 12.83
C THR A 243 26.03 -8.42 12.92
N GLY A 244 27.01 -7.71 13.49
CA GLY A 244 28.34 -8.26 13.78
C GLY A 244 28.30 -9.40 14.82
N VAL A 245 27.48 -9.28 15.86
CA VAL A 245 27.27 -10.35 16.86
C VAL A 245 26.64 -11.59 16.22
N ILE A 246 25.60 -11.42 15.40
CA ILE A 246 24.93 -12.53 14.69
C ILE A 246 25.92 -13.28 13.78
N ALA A 247 26.74 -12.56 13.01
CA ALA A 247 27.78 -13.15 12.17
C ALA A 247 28.83 -13.90 13.01
N ALA A 248 29.36 -13.28 14.07
CA ALA A 248 30.35 -13.92 14.96
C ALA A 248 29.79 -15.17 15.67
N LEU A 249 28.49 -15.21 15.93
CA LEU A 249 27.81 -16.36 16.55
C LEU A 249 27.64 -17.51 15.56
N GLN A 250 27.35 -17.23 14.28
CA GLN A 250 27.39 -18.23 13.20
C GLN A 250 28.81 -18.79 12.99
N GLU A 251 29.83 -17.93 12.92
CA GLU A 251 31.25 -18.31 12.78
C GLU A 251 31.78 -19.16 13.95
N THR A 252 31.17 -19.04 15.14
CA THR A 252 31.53 -19.81 16.34
C THR A 252 31.03 -21.28 16.29
N SER A 253 30.26 -21.66 15.25
CA SER A 253 29.74 -23.03 15.08
C SER A 253 30.84 -24.09 14.92
N VAL A 254 30.81 -25.10 15.79
CA VAL A 254 31.78 -26.21 15.78
C VAL A 254 31.42 -27.35 14.83
N ALA A 255 30.21 -27.36 14.25
CA ALA A 255 29.76 -28.47 13.39
C ALA A 255 30.68 -28.75 12.18
N PRO A 256 31.21 -27.74 11.44
CA PRO A 256 32.20 -27.97 10.37
C PRO A 256 33.52 -28.59 10.86
N SER A 257 33.87 -28.44 12.14
CA SER A 257 35.04 -29.09 12.75
C SER A 257 34.73 -30.50 13.23
N VAL A 258 33.52 -30.75 13.74
CA VAL A 258 33.05 -32.10 14.10
C VAL A 258 32.93 -33.00 12.88
N ALA A 259 32.36 -32.51 11.78
CA ALA A 259 32.25 -33.27 10.52
C ALA A 259 33.64 -33.71 10.02
N ARG A 260 34.59 -32.77 9.87
CA ARG A 260 35.97 -33.08 9.46
C ARG A 260 36.67 -34.05 10.42
N ALA A 261 36.54 -33.85 11.74
CA ALA A 261 37.14 -34.74 12.73
C ALA A 261 36.53 -36.16 12.71
N ALA A 262 35.26 -36.30 12.31
CA ALA A 262 34.63 -37.59 12.10
C ALA A 262 35.12 -38.26 10.81
N ASP A 263 35.18 -37.53 9.70
CA ASP A 263 35.68 -38.04 8.42
C ASP A 263 37.17 -38.49 8.55
N ASP A 264 38.01 -37.65 9.15
CA ASP A 264 39.42 -37.94 9.47
C ASP A 264 39.60 -39.17 10.38
N LEU A 265 38.61 -39.52 11.22
CA LEU A 265 38.69 -40.68 12.11
C LEU A 265 38.62 -42.02 11.33
N SER A 266 37.90 -42.05 10.21
CA SER A 266 37.80 -43.22 9.31
C SER A 266 38.95 -43.28 8.30
N LEU A 267 39.32 -42.13 7.73
CA LEU A 267 40.39 -42.02 6.74
C LEU A 267 41.78 -42.15 7.37
N GLY A 268 41.95 -41.64 8.60
CA GLY A 268 43.19 -41.70 9.37
C GLY A 268 43.51 -43.06 10.00
N PHE A 269 42.69 -44.09 9.76
CA PHE A 269 42.94 -45.44 10.27
C PHE A 269 44.14 -46.09 9.56
N ILE A 270 45.33 -45.85 10.10
CA ILE A 270 46.54 -46.62 9.83
C ILE A 270 46.64 -47.70 10.91
N ALA A 271 46.39 -48.95 10.54
CA ALA A 271 46.60 -50.08 11.44
C ALA A 271 48.09 -50.15 11.84
N PRO A 272 48.44 -50.06 13.14
CA PRO A 272 49.82 -50.27 13.56
C PRO A 272 50.21 -51.73 13.31
N VAL A 273 51.50 -51.98 13.02
CA VAL A 273 51.98 -53.34 12.72
C VAL A 273 51.77 -54.25 13.93
N SER A 274 51.04 -55.35 13.74
CA SER A 274 50.80 -56.39 14.75
C SER A 274 52.13 -56.95 15.27
N ASP A 275 52.36 -56.76 16.58
CA ASP A 275 53.62 -57.02 17.29
C ASP A 275 53.64 -58.35 18.07
N GLY A 276 52.58 -59.15 17.93
CA GLY A 276 52.37 -60.38 18.68
C GLY A 276 53.52 -61.41 18.55
N GLN A 277 54.02 -61.88 19.70
CA GLN A 277 55.13 -62.85 19.80
C GLN A 277 54.83 -64.26 19.22
N SER A 278 53.66 -64.46 18.61
CA SER A 278 53.29 -65.68 17.89
C SER A 278 52.33 -65.37 16.74
N ALA A 279 52.41 -66.13 15.64
CA ALA A 279 51.54 -65.94 14.48
C ALA A 279 50.03 -66.04 14.83
N GLY A 280 49.68 -66.86 15.83
CA GLY A 280 48.32 -66.97 16.33
C GLY A 280 47.83 -65.76 17.13
N LEU A 281 48.74 -64.93 17.69
CA LEU A 281 48.39 -63.65 18.30
C LEU A 281 48.28 -62.55 17.23
N VAL A 282 49.23 -62.49 16.29
CA VAL A 282 49.19 -61.57 15.13
C VAL A 282 47.84 -61.67 14.41
N ALA A 283 47.40 -62.88 14.06
CA ALA A 283 46.11 -63.08 13.39
C ALA A 283 44.89 -62.63 14.20
N ARG A 284 44.99 -62.56 15.54
CA ARG A 284 43.92 -62.01 16.42
C ARG A 284 44.04 -60.49 16.58
N GLN A 285 45.24 -59.93 16.57
CA GLN A 285 45.46 -58.48 16.48
C GLN A 285 44.89 -57.94 15.16
N ASP A 286 45.17 -58.59 14.03
CA ASP A 286 44.64 -58.21 12.72
C ASP A 286 43.10 -58.25 12.69
N ALA A 287 42.49 -59.32 13.22
CA ALA A 287 41.03 -59.45 13.31
C ALA A 287 40.40 -58.43 14.29
N ALA A 288 41.04 -58.17 15.44
CA ALA A 288 40.59 -57.14 16.37
C ALA A 288 40.65 -55.74 15.74
N MET A 289 41.73 -55.40 15.04
CA MET A 289 41.87 -54.13 14.33
C MET A 289 40.85 -53.98 13.21
N ALA A 290 40.52 -55.05 12.47
CA ALA A 290 39.46 -55.02 11.46
C ALA A 290 38.08 -54.72 12.08
N ASN A 291 37.73 -55.38 13.19
CA ASN A 291 36.48 -55.15 13.91
C ASN A 291 36.40 -53.73 14.53
N ILE A 292 37.53 -53.22 15.06
CA ILE A 292 37.62 -51.83 15.54
C ILE A 292 37.42 -50.86 14.38
N ARG A 293 38.05 -51.10 13.22
CA ARG A 293 37.89 -50.27 12.03
C ARG A 293 36.42 -50.17 11.61
N GLU A 294 35.73 -51.30 11.47
CA GLU A 294 34.31 -51.30 11.07
C GLU A 294 33.43 -50.55 12.10
N ALA A 295 33.70 -50.71 13.39
CA ALA A 295 33.00 -49.97 14.44
C ALA A 295 33.30 -48.45 14.43
N VAL A 296 34.51 -48.06 14.06
CA VAL A 296 34.95 -46.66 13.92
C VAL A 296 34.37 -46.02 12.66
N ASP A 297 34.41 -46.72 11.52
CA ASP A 297 33.79 -46.30 10.24
C ASP A 297 32.26 -46.16 10.36
N ALA A 298 31.61 -47.00 11.18
CA ALA A 298 30.20 -46.84 11.52
C ALA A 298 29.92 -45.63 12.43
N GLN A 299 30.73 -45.41 13.47
CA GLN A 299 30.53 -44.33 14.45
C GLN A 299 30.86 -42.94 13.88
N SER A 300 31.92 -42.85 13.07
CA SER A 300 32.33 -41.63 12.36
C SER A 300 31.24 -41.18 11.40
N ARG A 301 30.69 -42.09 10.57
CA ARG A 301 29.56 -41.76 9.68
C ARG A 301 28.38 -41.15 10.43
N VAL A 302 27.95 -41.73 11.54
CA VAL A 302 26.82 -41.19 12.33
C VAL A 302 27.12 -39.78 12.86
N LEU A 303 28.35 -39.54 13.34
CA LEU A 303 28.77 -38.23 13.82
C LEU A 303 28.89 -37.20 12.68
N SER A 304 29.36 -37.62 11.51
CA SER A 304 29.46 -36.78 10.30
C SER A 304 28.07 -36.46 9.74
N GLU A 305 27.15 -37.43 9.66
CA GLU A 305 25.75 -37.23 9.25
C GLU A 305 25.01 -36.25 10.18
N ALA A 306 25.21 -36.38 11.50
CA ALA A 306 24.65 -35.45 12.49
C ALA A 306 25.22 -34.03 12.33
N ALA A 307 26.54 -33.90 12.18
CA ALA A 307 27.20 -32.61 11.95
C ALA A 307 26.79 -31.97 10.61
N GLN A 308 26.69 -32.75 9.53
CA GLN A 308 26.21 -32.32 8.21
C GLN A 308 24.75 -31.85 8.26
N THR A 309 23.89 -32.51 9.05
CA THR A 309 22.51 -32.08 9.27
C THR A 309 22.44 -30.69 9.92
N ILE A 310 23.38 -30.36 10.81
CA ILE A 310 23.50 -29.04 11.45
C ILE A 310 24.10 -28.01 10.49
N ILE A 311 25.10 -28.39 9.68
CA ILE A 311 25.69 -27.52 8.64
C ILE A 311 24.65 -27.17 7.55
N ALA A 312 23.69 -28.06 7.29
CA ALA A 312 22.58 -27.87 6.35
C ALA A 312 21.39 -27.07 6.93
N GLN A 313 21.44 -26.62 8.18
CA GLN A 313 20.44 -25.70 8.73
C GLN A 313 20.51 -24.34 8.00
N PRO A 314 19.37 -23.67 7.72
CA PRO A 314 19.38 -22.35 7.12
C PRO A 314 20.19 -21.37 7.97
N GLN A 315 21.18 -20.72 7.37
CA GLN A 315 21.89 -19.60 7.99
C GLN A 315 21.01 -18.35 7.98
N VAL A 316 21.23 -17.45 8.94
CA VAL A 316 20.50 -16.19 9.02
C VAL A 316 21.16 -15.21 8.06
N GLU A 317 20.47 -14.90 6.96
CA GLU A 317 20.95 -14.00 5.91
C GLU A 317 21.20 -12.58 6.47
N PRO A 318 22.37 -11.96 6.20
CA PRO A 318 22.70 -10.65 6.75
C PRO A 318 21.81 -9.56 6.14
N ARG A 319 20.78 -9.13 6.89
CA ARG A 319 19.87 -8.06 6.48
C ARG A 319 20.64 -6.75 6.35
N ARG A 320 20.57 -6.12 5.17
CA ARG A 320 21.03 -4.74 4.99
C ARG A 320 19.96 -3.78 5.52
N PHE A 321 20.19 -3.20 6.70
CA PHE A 321 19.41 -2.07 7.17
C PHE A 321 19.48 -0.91 6.15
N VAL A 322 18.34 -0.25 5.94
CA VAL A 322 18.23 0.94 5.09
C VAL A 322 17.60 2.01 5.98
N PRO A 323 18.35 3.06 6.40
CA PRO A 323 17.75 4.15 7.13
C PRO A 323 16.69 4.83 6.26
N LEU A 324 15.56 5.20 6.87
CA LEU A 324 14.47 5.91 6.21
C LEU A 324 14.31 7.28 6.85
N SER A 325 14.09 8.30 6.02
CA SER A 325 13.51 9.55 6.50
C SER A 325 12.08 9.34 7.01
N SER A 326 11.60 10.25 7.86
CA SER A 326 10.21 10.27 8.33
C SER A 326 9.18 10.30 7.18
N ALA A 327 9.53 10.86 6.01
CA ALA A 327 8.65 10.90 4.85
C ALA A 327 8.62 9.58 4.07
N GLU A 328 9.77 8.92 3.89
CA GLU A 328 9.85 7.58 3.29
C GLU A 328 9.16 6.52 4.17
N ALA A 329 9.22 6.67 5.49
CA ALA A 329 8.48 5.81 6.41
C ALA A 329 6.96 5.89 6.19
N VAL A 330 6.39 7.09 6.02
CA VAL A 330 4.94 7.27 5.75
C VAL A 330 4.51 6.73 4.38
N LEU A 331 5.41 6.73 3.39
CA LEU A 331 5.20 6.05 2.11
C LEU A 331 5.27 4.52 2.24
N ARG A 332 6.23 4.01 3.02
CA ARG A 332 6.44 2.56 3.23
C ARG A 332 5.32 1.91 4.05
N TYR A 333 4.84 2.59 5.08
CA TYR A 333 3.79 2.12 6.00
C TYR A 333 2.43 2.80 5.73
N ALA A 334 2.17 3.22 4.48
CA ALA A 334 0.98 4.00 4.11
C ALA A 334 -0.37 3.32 4.45
N SER A 335 -0.40 1.99 4.50
CA SER A 335 -1.55 1.18 4.96
C SER A 335 -1.95 1.46 6.40
N ASP A 336 -0.96 1.74 7.25
CA ASP A 336 -1.12 1.80 8.70
C ASP A 336 -1.55 3.22 9.13
N PHE A 337 -1.18 4.22 8.32
CA PHE A 337 -1.44 5.65 8.53
C PHE A 337 -2.54 6.21 7.60
N VAL A 338 -3.47 5.37 7.14
CA VAL A 338 -4.63 5.77 6.31
C VAL A 338 -5.41 6.98 6.87
N PRO A 339 -5.67 7.13 8.18
CA PRO A 339 -6.32 8.33 8.72
C PRO A 339 -5.52 9.62 8.47
N SER A 340 -4.19 9.56 8.59
CA SER A 340 -3.28 10.69 8.38
C SER A 340 -3.16 11.04 6.89
N TRP A 341 -3.10 10.03 6.02
CA TRP A 341 -3.21 10.21 4.56
C TRP A 341 -4.55 10.83 4.15
N ALA A 342 -5.66 10.35 4.71
CA ALA A 342 -6.99 10.92 4.46
C ALA A 342 -7.08 12.37 4.95
N GLY A 343 -6.48 12.70 6.11
CA GLY A 343 -6.37 14.07 6.61
C GLY A 343 -5.56 14.97 5.68
N ALA A 344 -4.37 14.53 5.26
CA ALA A 344 -3.49 15.26 4.35
C ALA A 344 -4.15 15.55 2.99
N ILE A 345 -4.76 14.54 2.37
CA ILE A 345 -5.51 14.70 1.11
C ILE A 345 -6.74 15.59 1.31
N SER A 346 -7.40 15.52 2.48
CA SER A 346 -8.56 16.38 2.77
C SER A 346 -8.16 17.85 2.91
N ILE A 347 -7.03 18.18 3.53
CA ILE A 347 -6.52 19.57 3.62
C ILE A 347 -6.37 20.18 2.21
N ASP A 348 -5.83 19.38 1.27
CA ASP A 348 -5.55 19.81 -0.10
C ASP A 348 -6.81 19.88 -0.99
N LEU A 349 -7.77 18.95 -0.80
CA LEU A 349 -8.94 18.77 -1.67
C LEU A 349 -10.28 19.26 -1.08
N LEU A 350 -10.35 19.68 0.19
CA LEU A 350 -11.54 20.31 0.79
C LEU A 350 -12.17 21.43 -0.08
N PRO A 351 -11.40 22.27 -0.79
CA PRO A 351 -11.97 23.28 -1.69
C PRO A 351 -12.82 22.72 -2.85
N VAL A 352 -12.70 21.43 -3.22
CA VAL A 352 -13.64 20.78 -4.17
C VAL A 352 -15.08 20.94 -3.72
N VAL A 353 -15.34 20.78 -2.42
CA VAL A 353 -16.68 20.91 -1.84
C VAL A 353 -17.19 22.36 -1.98
N LEU A 354 -16.32 23.35 -1.76
CA LEU A 354 -16.64 24.77 -1.96
C LEU A 354 -16.95 25.09 -3.43
N VAL A 355 -16.15 24.59 -4.37
CA VAL A 355 -16.37 24.75 -5.82
C VAL A 355 -17.71 24.15 -6.25
N LEU A 356 -18.04 22.94 -5.78
CA LEU A 356 -19.30 22.26 -6.10
C LEU A 356 -20.52 22.98 -5.49
N LEU A 357 -20.45 23.42 -4.23
CA LEU A 357 -21.50 24.20 -3.59
C LEU A 357 -21.74 25.54 -4.32
N LEU A 358 -20.68 26.27 -4.67
CA LEU A 358 -20.77 27.50 -5.45
C LEU A 358 -21.36 27.26 -6.84
N ALA A 359 -20.99 26.17 -7.52
CA ALA A 359 -21.54 25.82 -8.84
C ALA A 359 -23.04 25.49 -8.77
N VAL A 360 -23.49 24.77 -7.73
CA VAL A 360 -24.92 24.49 -7.50
C VAL A 360 -25.68 25.79 -7.18
N ALA A 361 -25.15 26.65 -6.31
CA ALA A 361 -25.79 27.92 -5.94
C ALA A 361 -25.95 28.87 -7.13
N HIS A 362 -24.93 29.01 -7.98
CA HIS A 362 -25.02 29.79 -9.22
C HIS A 362 -25.97 29.15 -10.26
N SER A 363 -26.08 27.82 -10.28
CA SER A 363 -27.03 27.11 -11.16
C SER A 363 -28.48 27.17 -10.63
N ALA A 364 -28.70 27.44 -9.36
CA ALA A 364 -30.02 27.81 -8.82
C ALA A 364 -30.38 29.23 -9.22
N MET A 365 -29.53 30.22 -8.91
CA MET A 365 -29.73 31.62 -9.28
C MET A 365 -30.00 31.83 -10.77
N ARG A 366 -29.31 31.10 -11.67
CA ARG A 366 -29.54 31.22 -13.11
C ARG A 366 -30.97 30.84 -13.52
N ARG A 367 -31.49 29.72 -13.02
CA ARG A 367 -32.87 29.30 -13.30
C ARG A 367 -33.90 30.25 -12.71
N ASP A 368 -33.63 30.78 -11.52
CA ASP A 368 -34.48 31.82 -10.90
C ASP A 368 -34.44 33.14 -11.69
N ALA A 369 -33.32 33.48 -12.33
CA ALA A 369 -33.15 34.69 -13.14
C ALA A 369 -33.73 34.53 -14.56
N GLU A 370 -33.53 33.37 -15.20
CA GLU A 370 -34.16 33.00 -16.48
C GLU A 370 -35.69 33.05 -16.35
N ALA A 371 -36.25 32.49 -15.28
CA ALA A 371 -37.68 32.56 -14.97
C ALA A 371 -38.18 33.95 -14.50
N LEU A 372 -37.29 34.93 -14.32
CA LEU A 372 -37.64 36.35 -14.11
C LEU A 372 -37.54 37.14 -15.43
N ASP A 373 -36.56 36.86 -16.28
CA ASP A 373 -36.41 37.46 -17.61
C ASP A 373 -37.60 37.07 -18.52
N ASP A 374 -38.04 35.80 -18.48
CA ASP A 374 -39.28 35.33 -19.11
C ASP A 374 -40.55 36.08 -18.63
N ALA A 375 -40.51 36.67 -17.43
CA ALA A 375 -41.63 37.42 -16.83
C ALA A 375 -41.52 38.94 -17.05
N GLU A 376 -40.30 39.48 -17.20
CA GLU A 376 -40.04 40.91 -17.45
C GLU A 376 -39.97 41.24 -18.96
N THR A 377 -39.75 40.23 -19.82
CA THR A 377 -39.86 40.35 -21.30
C THR A 377 -41.29 40.35 -21.83
N LEU A 378 -42.30 40.08 -20.99
CA LEU A 378 -43.72 40.29 -21.32
C LEU A 378 -44.00 41.77 -21.55
N THR A 379 -43.95 42.20 -22.81
CA THR A 379 -44.11 43.61 -23.14
C THR A 379 -45.52 44.11 -22.81
N ALA A 380 -45.68 45.43 -22.62
CA ALA A 380 -47.00 46.03 -22.45
C ALA A 380 -47.92 45.75 -23.65
N ALA A 381 -47.38 45.55 -24.86
CA ALA A 381 -48.15 45.15 -26.03
C ALA A 381 -48.65 43.70 -25.92
N ASP A 382 -47.85 42.78 -25.39
CA ASP A 382 -48.24 41.39 -25.17
C ASP A 382 -49.28 41.26 -24.04
N MET A 383 -49.18 42.08 -22.99
CA MET A 383 -50.24 42.17 -21.97
C MET A 383 -51.56 42.70 -22.53
N ILE A 384 -51.52 43.75 -23.37
CA ILE A 384 -52.72 44.27 -24.07
C ILE A 384 -53.29 43.20 -25.02
N ARG A 385 -52.42 42.42 -25.68
CA ARG A 385 -52.81 41.30 -26.56
C ARG A 385 -53.45 40.16 -25.77
N ALA A 386 -52.90 39.79 -24.62
CA ALA A 386 -53.47 38.79 -23.72
C ALA A 386 -54.82 39.22 -23.16
N VAL A 387 -54.97 40.48 -22.72
CA VAL A 387 -56.24 41.03 -22.23
C VAL A 387 -57.30 41.10 -23.34
N SER A 388 -56.94 41.51 -24.56
CA SER A 388 -57.88 41.53 -25.68
C SER A 388 -58.32 40.12 -26.13
N LEU A 389 -57.42 39.14 -26.13
CA LEU A 389 -57.77 37.72 -26.33
C LEU A 389 -58.65 37.16 -25.21
N HIS A 390 -58.36 37.51 -23.95
CA HIS A 390 -59.19 37.12 -22.80
C HIS A 390 -60.62 37.68 -22.92
N ASN A 391 -60.74 38.97 -23.26
CA ASN A 391 -62.04 39.61 -23.49
C ASN A 391 -62.79 39.00 -24.68
N GLN A 392 -62.08 38.56 -25.74
CA GLN A 392 -62.69 37.83 -26.86
C GLN A 392 -63.17 36.43 -26.45
N MET A 393 -62.46 35.72 -25.56
CA MET A 393 -62.94 34.44 -25.00
C MET A 393 -64.15 34.62 -24.09
N MET A 394 -64.16 35.66 -23.24
CA MET A 394 -65.32 35.96 -22.39
C MET A 394 -66.55 36.37 -23.24
N ALA A 395 -66.33 37.15 -24.30
CA ALA A 395 -67.38 37.50 -25.24
C ALA A 395 -67.87 36.31 -26.08
N SER A 396 -67.03 35.32 -26.39
CA SER A 396 -67.46 34.11 -27.09
C SER A 396 -68.19 33.13 -26.15
N GLN A 397 -67.76 32.99 -24.90
CA GLN A 397 -68.50 32.23 -23.87
C GLN A 397 -69.90 32.82 -23.64
N ALA A 398 -70.01 34.13 -23.43
CA ALA A 398 -71.30 34.82 -23.28
C ALA A 398 -72.22 34.69 -24.51
N ARG A 399 -71.67 34.35 -25.69
CA ARG A 399 -72.42 34.12 -26.93
C ARG A 399 -72.92 32.67 -27.08
N VAL A 400 -72.42 31.73 -26.27
CA VAL A 400 -72.88 30.34 -26.23
C VAL A 400 -74.08 30.16 -25.29
N GLU A 401 -74.29 31.06 -24.32
CA GLU A 401 -75.37 30.97 -23.33
C GLU A 401 -76.74 31.53 -23.80
N GLN A 402 -76.89 32.00 -25.05
CA GLN A 402 -78.17 32.46 -25.59
C GLN A 402 -78.91 31.36 -26.38
N PRO A 403 -80.01 30.78 -25.86
CA PRO A 403 -80.80 29.80 -26.60
C PRO A 403 -81.68 30.48 -27.65
N VAL A 404 -81.56 30.03 -28.91
CA VAL A 404 -82.41 30.49 -30.02
C VAL A 404 -83.77 29.79 -29.96
N VAL A 405 -84.85 30.57 -29.94
CA VAL A 405 -86.24 30.11 -30.07
C VAL A 405 -86.84 30.67 -31.37
N ARG A 406 -87.79 29.94 -31.97
CA ARG A 406 -88.38 30.17 -33.30
C ARG A 406 -89.91 30.34 -33.25
N ASP A 407 -90.46 30.79 -34.39
CA ASP A 407 -91.86 30.68 -34.85
C ASP A 407 -92.92 31.57 -34.14
N ALA A 408 -93.97 32.11 -34.80
CA ALA A 408 -94.25 32.30 -36.25
C ALA A 408 -95.18 33.54 -36.51
N PRO A 409 -96.25 33.58 -37.38
CA PRO A 409 -96.28 34.54 -38.50
C PRO A 409 -97.57 35.41 -38.66
N GLU A 410 -97.74 36.04 -39.85
CA GLU A 410 -98.95 36.69 -40.42
C GLU A 410 -99.37 38.08 -39.83
N VAL A 411 -99.99 39.04 -40.55
CA VAL A 411 -100.70 39.11 -41.87
C VAL A 411 -100.36 40.44 -42.62
N GLU A 412 -100.57 40.51 -43.95
CA GLU A 412 -100.35 41.68 -44.86
C GLU A 412 -101.67 42.43 -45.24
N PRO A 413 -101.64 43.67 -45.79
CA PRO A 413 -102.07 43.82 -47.19
C PRO A 413 -101.44 44.96 -48.04
N ASP A 414 -101.15 44.63 -49.32
CA ASP A 414 -101.47 45.29 -50.63
C ASP A 414 -102.17 46.69 -50.63
N VAL A 415 -102.03 47.63 -51.59
CA VAL A 415 -101.57 47.60 -53.00
C VAL A 415 -100.99 48.98 -53.44
N ALA A 416 -99.92 49.03 -54.26
CA ALA A 416 -99.71 50.03 -55.36
C ALA A 416 -98.47 49.68 -56.24
N PRO A 417 -98.41 50.00 -57.57
CA PRO A 417 -97.60 49.22 -58.51
C PRO A 417 -96.56 50.00 -59.38
N GLU A 418 -95.96 49.26 -60.33
CA GLU A 418 -95.05 49.64 -61.45
C GLU A 418 -93.53 49.68 -61.10
N ARG A 419 -92.65 48.77 -61.61
CA ARG A 419 -92.19 48.45 -63.00
C ARG A 419 -90.99 49.31 -63.46
N GLU A 420 -89.98 48.85 -64.21
CA GLU A 420 -89.43 47.54 -64.67
C GLU A 420 -88.02 47.86 -65.31
N VAL A 421 -87.02 47.03 -65.66
CA VAL A 421 -86.77 45.58 -65.86
C VAL A 421 -85.23 45.29 -65.71
N ALA A 422 -84.81 44.01 -65.60
CA ALA A 422 -83.58 43.40 -66.22
C ALA A 422 -82.15 43.68 -65.66
N ARG A 423 -81.15 42.75 -65.73
CA ARG A 423 -81.08 41.28 -66.00
C ARG A 423 -79.66 40.68 -65.74
N GLU A 424 -79.58 39.35 -65.53
CA GLU A 424 -78.47 38.38 -65.92
C GLU A 424 -77.02 38.64 -65.38
N ALA A 425 -76.00 37.75 -65.32
CA ALA A 425 -75.73 36.28 -65.43
C ALA A 425 -74.23 36.06 -65.01
N GLU A 426 -73.59 34.89 -64.72
CA GLU A 426 -73.90 33.45 -64.52
C GLU A 426 -72.74 32.77 -63.69
N PRO A 427 -72.78 31.46 -63.31
CA PRO A 427 -71.84 30.82 -62.35
C PRO A 427 -70.75 29.87 -62.95
N GLN A 428 -69.84 29.31 -62.11
CA GLN A 428 -69.19 27.99 -62.32
C GLN A 428 -68.36 27.41 -61.12
N PRO A 429 -68.10 26.07 -61.04
CA PRO A 429 -67.33 25.41 -59.95
C PRO A 429 -66.19 24.41 -60.39
N VAL A 430 -65.65 23.61 -59.42
CA VAL A 430 -64.72 22.42 -59.48
C VAL A 430 -63.24 22.64 -59.96
N THR A 431 -62.21 21.79 -59.73
CA THR A 431 -62.01 20.40 -59.17
C THR A 431 -60.58 20.21 -58.53
N PRO A 432 -60.26 19.13 -57.75
CA PRO A 432 -58.98 18.94 -56.99
C PRO A 432 -57.97 17.86 -57.53
N VAL A 433 -56.70 17.83 -57.07
CA VAL A 433 -55.70 16.71 -57.28
C VAL A 433 -54.53 16.64 -56.23
N VAL A 434 -54.32 15.45 -55.60
CA VAL A 434 -53.07 14.65 -55.23
C VAL A 434 -51.80 15.37 -54.67
N ALA A 435 -50.94 14.90 -53.73
CA ALA A 435 -50.48 13.57 -53.21
C ALA A 435 -50.04 13.63 -51.69
N ARG A 436 -50.05 12.54 -50.87
CA ARG A 436 -49.01 11.47 -50.61
C ARG A 436 -47.64 11.93 -50.07
N ASP A 437 -46.95 11.26 -49.13
CA ASP A 437 -47.17 10.10 -48.21
C ASP A 437 -46.54 10.51 -46.83
N ASP A 438 -46.85 9.99 -45.63
CA ASP A 438 -46.84 8.61 -45.06
C ASP A 438 -45.48 7.87 -45.16
N ASP A 439 -45.04 6.98 -44.25
CA ASP A 439 -45.20 6.82 -42.78
C ASP A 439 -44.15 5.77 -42.29
N THR A 440 -44.17 5.39 -41.01
CA THR A 440 -43.68 4.13 -40.39
C THR A 440 -42.18 3.85 -40.23
N VAL A 441 -41.78 3.91 -38.95
CA VAL A 441 -40.73 3.08 -38.32
C VAL A 441 -41.14 1.59 -38.28
N THR A 442 -40.20 0.64 -38.38
CA THR A 442 -40.11 -0.62 -37.55
C THR A 442 -38.85 -1.46 -37.93
N PRO A 443 -38.09 -2.06 -36.98
CA PRO A 443 -36.84 -2.82 -37.24
C PRO A 443 -36.99 -4.36 -37.15
N LEU A 444 -35.88 -5.11 -37.37
CA LEU A 444 -35.48 -6.48 -36.90
C LEU A 444 -34.52 -7.15 -37.93
N PRO A 445 -33.81 -8.28 -37.64
CA PRO A 445 -33.16 -8.73 -36.40
C PRO A 445 -31.66 -9.10 -36.61
N ALA A 446 -31.00 -9.72 -35.61
CA ALA A 446 -29.57 -10.07 -35.63
C ALA A 446 -29.23 -11.45 -36.27
N PHE A 447 -27.94 -11.65 -36.60
CA PHE A 447 -27.35 -12.95 -36.97
C PHE A 447 -26.08 -13.25 -36.13
N GLN A 448 -25.75 -14.54 -35.97
CA GLN A 448 -24.60 -15.04 -35.19
C GLN A 448 -23.63 -15.88 -36.06
N ARG A 449 -22.45 -16.20 -35.47
CA ARG A 449 -21.42 -17.18 -35.88
C ARG A 449 -20.38 -16.61 -36.88
N LYS A 450 -19.11 -17.07 -36.92
CA LYS A 450 -18.45 -18.21 -36.22
C LYS A 450 -16.92 -18.00 -36.09
N ARG A 451 -16.31 -18.68 -35.10
CA ARG A 451 -14.90 -19.18 -34.96
C ARG A 451 -13.76 -18.58 -35.82
N SER A 452 -12.63 -18.37 -35.15
CA SER A 452 -11.33 -18.95 -35.54
C SER A 452 -10.57 -19.47 -34.29
N GLU A 453 -9.66 -20.43 -34.46
CA GLU A 453 -8.94 -21.11 -33.36
C GLU A 453 -7.42 -21.12 -33.65
N GLY A 454 -6.59 -20.73 -32.67
CA GLY A 454 -5.15 -21.01 -32.63
C GLY A 454 -4.25 -20.21 -33.61
N PRO A 455 -2.93 -20.54 -33.69
CA PRO A 455 -2.25 -21.66 -33.02
C PRO A 455 -1.38 -21.25 -31.81
N ASN A 456 -1.03 -22.25 -30.99
CA ASN A 456 -0.03 -22.19 -29.91
C ASN A 456 1.36 -22.58 -30.45
N ARG A 457 2.46 -22.04 -29.89
CA ARG A 457 3.82 -22.58 -30.08
C ARG A 457 4.82 -22.15 -29.00
N SER A 458 5.46 -23.15 -28.41
CA SER A 458 6.82 -23.20 -27.84
C SER A 458 7.22 -22.08 -26.87
#